data_AF-A0A9D7XYG9-F1
#
_entry.id   AF-A0A9D7XYG9-F1
#
_cell.length_a   1.000
_cell.length_b   1.000
_cell.length_c   1.000
_cell.angle_alpha   90.00
_cell.angle_beta   90.00
_cell.angle_gamma   90.00
#
_symmetry.space_group_name_H-M   'P 1'
#
loop_
_entity.id
_entity.type
_entity.pdbx_description
1 polymer ?
#
loop_
_entity_poly.entity_id
_entity_poly.type
_entity_poly.pdbx_seq_one_letter_code
_entity_poly.pdbx_strand_id
1 'polypeptide(L)' 'MPEDEVVEKQPGEARRGRPRLHAIPTDCPVRVELRLAPDVARRLFAVAADTGRTVSAVGESALSQALPQERAM' A
#
# COMPACT_ATOMS: atom_id res chain seq x y z
N MET A 1 -30.70 -29.89 5.33
CA MET A 1 -29.99 -29.00 4.38
C MET A 1 -30.22 -27.59 4.90
N PRO A 2 -29.31 -27.01 5.71
CA PRO A 2 -29.55 -25.69 6.24
C PRO A 2 -29.27 -24.65 5.16
N GLU A 3 -30.21 -23.72 5.09
CA GLU A 3 -30.30 -22.51 4.31
C GLU A 3 -28.99 -21.74 4.07
N ASP A 4 -28.77 -21.39 2.80
CA ASP A 4 -27.78 -20.41 2.33
C ASP A 4 -27.97 -19.07 3.05
N GLU A 5 -27.03 -18.75 3.94
CA GLU A 5 -26.82 -17.42 4.51
C GLU A 5 -26.41 -16.47 3.38
N VAL A 6 -27.39 -15.78 2.79
CA VAL A 6 -27.16 -14.70 1.83
C VAL A 6 -26.52 -13.52 2.54
N VAL A 7 -25.19 -13.52 2.59
CA VAL A 7 -24.39 -12.36 2.96
C VAL A 7 -24.73 -11.23 1.98
N GLU A 8 -25.53 -10.26 2.43
CA GLU A 8 -25.81 -9.03 1.70
C GLU A 8 -24.50 -8.33 1.36
N LYS A 9 -24.03 -8.52 0.12
CA LYS A 9 -22.99 -7.67 -0.46
C LYS A 9 -23.58 -6.29 -0.67
N GLN A 10 -23.43 -5.41 0.30
CA GLN A 10 -23.59 -3.98 0.01
C GLN A 10 -22.50 -3.59 -1.00
N PRO A 11 -22.85 -3.12 -2.21
CA PRO A 11 -21.90 -2.41 -3.04
C PRO A 11 -21.75 -1.02 -2.40
N GLY A 12 -20.81 -0.88 -1.47
CA GLY A 12 -20.43 0.42 -0.97
C GLY A 12 -20.04 1.29 -2.15
N GLU A 13 -20.88 2.27 -2.50
CA GLU A 13 -20.62 3.23 -3.57
C GLU A 13 -19.19 3.73 -3.46
N ALA A 14 -18.43 3.63 -4.55
CA ALA A 14 -17.12 4.23 -4.64
C ALA A 14 -17.29 5.74 -4.59
N ARG A 15 -17.34 6.29 -3.37
CA ARG A 15 -17.41 7.71 -3.10
C ARG A 15 -16.18 8.35 -3.74
N ARG A 16 -16.36 8.98 -4.91
CA ARG A 16 -15.40 9.91 -5.51
C ARG A 16 -15.38 11.21 -4.68
N GLY A 17 -15.02 11.09 -3.41
CA GLY A 17 -14.66 12.22 -2.57
C GLY A 17 -13.18 12.50 -2.76
N ARG A 18 -12.82 13.78 -2.94
CA ARG A 18 -11.42 14.23 -2.81
C ARG A 18 -10.85 13.62 -1.53
N PRO A 19 -9.64 13.01 -1.54
CA PRO A 19 -9.08 12.40 -0.35
C PRO A 19 -9.16 13.41 0.79
N ARG A 20 -9.97 13.11 1.81
CA ARG A 20 -9.99 13.94 3.01
C ARG A 20 -8.66 13.68 3.67
N LEU A 21 -7.71 14.57 3.40
CA LEU A 21 -6.40 14.58 4.04
C LEU A 21 -6.64 14.98 5.50
N HIS A 22 -7.22 14.07 6.28
CA HIS A 22 -7.09 14.11 7.72
C HIS A 22 -5.59 14.08 7.98
N ALA A 23 -5.09 15.04 8.74
CA ALA A 23 -3.68 15.09 9.09
C ALA A 23 -3.30 13.71 9.64
N ILE A 24 -2.45 12.99 8.89
CA ILE A 24 -1.95 11.70 9.32
C ILE A 24 -1.03 11.98 10.50
N PRO A 25 -1.32 11.42 11.70
CA PRO A 25 -0.45 11.61 12.86
C PRO A 25 0.96 11.12 12.52
N THR A 26 1.97 11.96 12.73
CA THR A 26 3.37 11.66 12.37
C THR A 26 4.04 10.67 13.31
N ASP A 27 3.40 10.42 14.45
CA ASP A 27 3.82 9.51 15.51
C ASP A 27 3.29 8.08 15.32
N CYS A 28 2.40 7.84 14.35
CA CYS A 28 1.77 6.55 14.11
C CYS A 28 2.16 5.97 12.74
N PRO A 29 2.59 4.69 12.66
CA PRO A 29 2.86 4.05 11.38
C PRO A 29 1.56 3.90 10.58
N VAL A 30 1.59 4.31 9.31
CA VAL A 30 0.48 4.11 8.38
C VAL A 30 0.72 2.84 7.56
N ARG A 31 -0.33 2.02 7.43
CA ARG A 31 -0.32 0.87 6.51
C ARG A 31 -0.80 1.32 5.14
N VAL A 32 -0.02 1.01 4.11
CA VAL A 32 -0.34 1.30 2.71
C VAL A 32 -0.33 -0.01 1.92
N GLU A 33 -1.34 -0.22 1.09
CA GLU A 33 -1.36 -1.31 0.10
C GLU A 33 -0.68 -0.83 -1.19
N LEU A 34 0.35 -1.57 -1.64
CA LEU A 34 1.07 -1.28 -2.88
C LEU A 34 0.67 -2.30 -3.94
N ARG A 35 0.10 -1.82 -5.05
CA ARG A 35 -0.19 -2.64 -6.23
C ARG A 35 0.94 -2.48 -7.22
N LEU A 36 1.74 -3.53 -7.37
CA LEU A 36 2.93 -3.53 -8.20
C LEU A 36 2.76 -4.50 -9.38
N ALA A 37 3.41 -4.19 -10.51
CA ALA A 37 3.60 -5.17 -11.56
C ALA A 37 4.41 -6.38 -11.00
N PRO A 38 4.12 -7.62 -11.43
CA PRO A 38 4.78 -8.80 -10.88
C PRO A 38 6.31 -8.75 -10.90
N ASP A 39 6.90 -8.20 -11.96
CA ASP A 39 8.36 -8.09 -12.09
C ASP A 39 8.97 -7.09 -11.12
N VAL A 40 8.25 -6.01 -10.81
CA VAL A 40 8.67 -5.03 -9.79
C VAL A 40 8.59 -5.65 -8.40
N ALA A 41 7.50 -6.38 -8.11
CA ALA A 41 7.38 -7.11 -6.86
C ALA A 41 8.53 -8.12 -6.69
N ARG A 42 8.81 -8.95 -7.70
CA ARG A 42 9.93 -9.91 -7.67
C ARG A 42 11.27 -9.25 -7.34
N ARG A 43 11.60 -8.13 -7.98
CA ARG A 43 12.83 -7.38 -7.70
C ARG A 43 12.87 -6.87 -6.27
N LEU A 44 11.76 -6.34 -5.76
CA LEU A 44 11.68 -5.82 -4.41
C LEU A 44 11.89 -6.93 -3.35
N PHE A 45 11.31 -8.11 -3.57
CA PHE A 45 11.54 -9.28 -2.71
C PHE A 45 12.98 -9.81 -2.80
N ALA A 46 13.60 -9.80 -3.99
CA ALA A 46 15.00 -10.20 -4.15
C ALA A 46 15.95 -9.28 -3.35
N VAL A 47 15.77 -7.96 -3.45
CA VAL A 47 16.58 -6.99 -2.67
C VAL A 47 16.41 -7.18 -1.17
N ALA A 48 15.19 -7.47 -0.71
CA ALA A 48 14.93 -7.77 0.70
C ALA A 48 15.72 -9.01 1.16
N ALA A 49 15.73 -10.07 0.34
CA ALA A 49 16.51 -11.28 0.62
C ALA A 49 18.02 -11.00 0.64
N ASP A 50 18.54 -10.29 -0.37
CA ASP A 50 19.97 -10.01 -0.52
C ASP A 50 20.52 -9.14 0.62
N THR A 51 19.69 -8.22 1.14
CA THR A 51 20.10 -7.27 2.20
C THR A 51 19.75 -7.74 3.61
N GLY A 52 19.02 -8.86 3.76
CA GLY A 52 18.50 -9.32 5.05
C GLY A 52 17.48 -8.37 5.68
N ARG A 53 16.89 -7.45 4.89
CA ARG A 53 15.90 -6.47 5.36
C ARG A 53 14.49 -6.94 5.04
N THR A 54 13.50 -6.40 5.76
CA THR A 54 12.10 -6.69 5.42
C THR A 54 11.70 -6.00 4.12
N VAL A 55 10.75 -6.61 3.40
CA VAL A 55 10.10 -6.06 2.20
C VAL A 55 9.56 -4.65 2.46
N SER A 56 8.97 -4.42 3.64
CA SER A 56 8.47 -3.10 4.04
C SER A 56 9.58 -2.06 4.18
N ALA A 57 10.72 -2.40 4.79
CA ALA A 57 11.83 -1.48 4.99
C ALA A 57 12.53 -1.13 3.66
N VAL A 58 12.63 -2.10 2.75
CA VAL A 58 13.12 -1.86 1.39
C VAL A 58 12.16 -0.95 0.63
N GLY A 59 10.85 -1.22 0.69
CA GLY A 59 9.82 -0.38 0.07
C GLY A 59 9.79 1.04 0.61
N GLU A 60 9.86 1.21 1.93
CA GLU A 60 9.95 2.53 2.58
C GLU A 60 11.18 3.30 2.11
N SER A 61 12.35 2.65 2.04
CA SER A 61 13.58 3.28 1.57
C SER A 61 13.44 3.76 0.12
N ALA A 62 12.88 2.92 -0.76
CA ALA A 62 12.63 3.28 -2.16
C ALA A 62 11.66 4.47 -2.29
N LEU A 63 10.55 4.46 -1.53
CA LEU A 63 9.59 5.56 -1.51
C LEU A 63 10.19 6.85 -0.98
N SER A 64 10.98 6.78 0.10
CA SER A 64 11.64 7.96 0.70
C SER A 64 12.61 8.66 -0.27
N GLN A 65 13.22 7.91 -1.18
CA GLN A 65 14.14 8.44 -2.20
C GLN A 65 13.40 9.01 -3.42
N ALA A 66 12.29 8.38 -3.82
CA ALA A 66 11.53 8.76 -5.01
C ALA A 66 10.57 9.94 -4.78
N LEU A 67 9.88 9.99 -3.63
CA LEU A 67 8.85 11.00 -3.36
C LEU A 67 9.37 12.45 -3.37
N PRO A 68 10.60 12.76 -2.88
CA PRO A 68 11.16 14.10 -3.03
C PRO A 68 11.41 14.50 -4.50
N GLN A 69 11.74 13.54 -5.35
CA GLN A 69 11.99 13.78 -6.78
C GLN A 69 10.70 14.10 -7.53
N GLU A 70 9.60 13.42 -7.21
CA GLU A 70 8.29 13.73 -7.80
C GLU A 70 7.74 15.09 -7.40
N ARG A 71 8.11 15.62 -6.22
CA ARG A 71 7.72 16.99 -5.82
C ARG A 71 8.48 18.09 -6.58
N ALA A 72 9.59 17.75 -7.22
CA ALA A 72 10.43 18.69 -7.95
C ALA A 72 10.14 18.73 -9.47
N MET A 73 9.23 17.87 -9.96
CA MET A 73 8.67 17.91 -11.31
C MET A 73 7.29 18.58 -11.29
#